data_AF-A0A8I0STL1-F1
#
_entry.id   AF-A0A8I0STL1-F1
#
_cell.length_a   1.000
_cell.length_b   1.000
_cell.length_c   1.000
_cell.angle_alpha   90.00
_cell.angle_beta   90.00
_cell.angle_gamma   90.00
#
_symmetry.space_group_name_H-M   'P 1'
#
loop_
_entity.id
_entity.type
_entity.pdbx_description
1 polymer ?
#
loop_
_entity_poly.entity_id
_entity_poly.type
_entity_poly.pdbx_seq_one_letter_code
_entity_poly.pdbx_strand_id
1 'polypeptide(L)'
;MSIAIPFDTLAFAKELESAGVPSGQAEAQAKALSGVLQKVEESRLQELATKGDILRLERDILRLESHFKELELRMVIKTGAMILGGIGLLFGLMRTWPLPVQYVPPLATQEKHTTAPPTPAQPSVSLSR
;
A
#
# COMPACT_ATOMS: atom_id res chain seq x y z
N MET A 1 16.02 -30.64 -8.02
CA MET A 1 15.93 -31.60 -9.14
C MET A 1 15.21 -32.84 -8.62
N SER A 2 14.02 -33.15 -9.13
CA SER A 2 13.36 -34.43 -8.87
C SER A 2 13.97 -35.48 -9.80
N ILE A 3 14.58 -36.51 -9.23
CA ILE A 3 15.05 -37.68 -9.99
C ILE A 3 13.88 -38.67 -10.00
N ALA A 4 13.30 -38.94 -11.17
CA ALA A 4 12.36 -40.04 -11.35
C ALA A 4 13.16 -41.34 -11.34
N ILE A 5 12.85 -42.23 -10.39
CA ILE A 5 13.52 -43.53 -10.27
C ILE A 5 12.59 -44.56 -10.92
N PRO A 6 12.96 -45.16 -12.07
CA PRO A 6 12.13 -46.16 -12.72
C PRO A 6 12.05 -47.42 -11.85
N PHE A 7 10.83 -47.90 -11.60
CA PHE A 7 10.58 -49.14 -10.86
C PHE A 7 10.35 -50.29 -11.83
N ASP A 8 11.24 -51.28 -11.82
CA ASP A 8 11.11 -52.50 -12.63
C ASP A 8 10.34 -53.57 -11.85
N THR A 9 9.04 -53.65 -12.15
CA THR A 9 8.11 -54.62 -11.58
C THR A 9 8.56 -56.07 -11.79
N LEU A 10 9.19 -56.39 -12.92
CA LEU A 10 9.58 -57.76 -13.26
C LEU A 10 10.86 -58.16 -12.53
N ALA A 11 11.83 -57.26 -12.45
CA ALA A 11 13.04 -57.47 -11.65
C ALA A 11 12.68 -57.68 -10.16
N PHE A 12 11.78 -56.86 -9.62
CA PHE A 12 11.33 -56.98 -8.24
C PHE A 12 10.57 -58.29 -7.97
N ALA A 13 9.70 -58.73 -8.89
CA ALA A 13 9.02 -60.01 -8.76
C ALA A 13 10.01 -61.19 -8.75
N LYS A 14 11.02 -61.17 -9.62
CA LYS A 14 12.08 -62.20 -9.65
C LYS A 14 12.90 -62.23 -8.36
N GLU A 15 13.16 -61.07 -7.78
CA GLU A 15 13.87 -60.98 -6.50
C GLU A 15 13.05 -61.61 -5.36
N LEU A 16 11.73 -61.35 -5.32
CA LEU A 16 10.82 -62.00 -4.38
C LEU A 16 10.76 -63.52 -4.59
N GLU A 17 10.71 -63.98 -5.84
CA GLU A 17 10.77 -65.42 -6.14
C GLU A 17 12.07 -66.07 -5.66
N SER A 18 13.21 -65.39 -5.86
CA SER A 18 14.51 -65.86 -5.37
C SER A 18 14.59 -65.91 -3.83
N ALA A 19 13.80 -65.09 -3.15
CA ALA A 19 13.63 -65.09 -1.70
C ALA A 19 12.63 -66.14 -1.20
N GLY A 20 12.05 -66.96 -2.09
CA GLY A 20 11.12 -68.04 -1.76
C GLY A 20 9.64 -67.63 -1.75
N VAL A 21 9.29 -66.43 -2.24
CA VAL A 21 7.89 -66.03 -2.42
C VAL A 21 7.30 -66.77 -3.63
N PRO A 22 6.10 -67.39 -3.52
CA PRO A 22 5.44 -68.01 -4.67
C PRO A 22 5.22 -67.00 -5.80
N SER A 23 5.49 -67.39 -7.04
CA SER A 23 5.45 -66.50 -8.22
C SER A 23 4.18 -65.65 -8.32
N GLY A 24 3.00 -66.26 -8.13
CA GLY A 24 1.73 -65.50 -8.14
C GLY A 24 1.61 -64.42 -7.05
N GLN A 25 2.23 -64.63 -5.88
CA GLN A 25 2.30 -63.62 -4.83
C GLN A 25 3.37 -62.57 -5.12
N ALA A 26 4.51 -62.97 -5.68
CA ALA A 26 5.60 -62.07 -6.06
C ALA A 26 5.12 -61.05 -7.11
N GLU A 27 4.45 -61.52 -8.16
CA GLU A 27 3.84 -60.66 -9.18
C GLU A 27 2.76 -59.74 -8.60
N ALA A 28 1.89 -60.26 -7.73
CA ALA A 28 0.85 -59.47 -7.10
C ALA A 28 1.42 -58.34 -6.23
N GLN A 29 2.46 -58.62 -5.45
CA GLN A 29 3.16 -57.62 -4.63
C GLN A 29 3.87 -56.59 -5.49
N ALA A 30 4.57 -57.02 -6.54
CA ALA A 30 5.25 -56.13 -7.47
C ALA A 30 4.26 -55.17 -8.15
N LYS A 31 3.13 -55.70 -8.61
CA LYS A 31 2.08 -54.92 -9.26
C LYS A 31 1.39 -53.95 -8.29
N ALA A 32 1.13 -54.38 -7.06
CA ALA A 32 0.57 -53.51 -6.03
C ALA A 32 1.51 -52.34 -5.70
N LEU A 33 2.81 -52.63 -5.53
CA LEU A 33 3.82 -51.62 -5.22
C LEU A 33 4.00 -50.62 -6.39
N SER A 34 4.06 -51.12 -7.62
CA SER A 34 4.10 -50.31 -8.84
C SER A 34 2.91 -49.35 -8.92
N GLY A 35 1.69 -49.85 -8.63
CA GLY A 35 0.49 -49.01 -8.63
C GLY A 35 0.48 -47.93 -7.54
N VAL A 36 1.08 -48.18 -6.37
CA VAL A 36 1.23 -47.17 -5.32
C VAL A 36 2.27 -46.12 -5.73
N LEU A 37 3.41 -46.55 -6.26
CA LEU A 37 4.48 -45.65 -6.73
C LEU A 37 3.98 -44.69 -7.81
N GLN A 38 3.22 -45.21 -8.79
CA GLN A 38 2.63 -44.38 -9.85
C GLN A 38 1.69 -43.30 -9.29
N LYS A 39 0.81 -43.66 -8.33
CA LYS A 39 -0.10 -42.69 -7.70
C LYS A 39 0.64 -41.62 -6.89
N VAL A 40 1.73 -41.99 -6.21
CA VAL A 40 2.56 -41.04 -5.47
C VAL A 40 3.27 -40.07 -6.43
N GLU A 41 3.75 -40.56 -7.56
CA GLU A 41 4.38 -39.73 -8.59
C GLU A 41 3.39 -38.75 -9.22
N GLU A 42 2.20 -39.22 -9.61
CA GLU A 42 1.09 -38.37 -10.09
C GLU A 42 0.74 -37.27 -9.07
N SER A 43 0.60 -37.63 -7.80
CA SER A 43 0.29 -36.67 -6.72
C SER A 43 1.41 -35.63 -6.54
N ARG A 44 2.69 -36.06 -6.58
CA ARG A 44 3.83 -35.15 -6.51
C ARG A 44 3.89 -34.20 -7.70
N LEU A 45 3.63 -34.69 -8.90
CA LEU A 45 3.60 -33.86 -10.11
C LEU A 45 2.50 -32.80 -10.03
N GLN A 46 1.32 -33.16 -9.52
CA GLN A 46 0.21 -32.23 -9.31
C GLN A 46 0.54 -31.16 -8.25
N GLU A 47 1.16 -31.56 -7.14
CA GLU A 47 1.61 -30.64 -6.10
C GLU A 47 2.69 -29.68 -6.64
N LEU A 48 3.62 -30.19 -7.44
CA LEU A 48 4.67 -29.39 -8.10
C LEU A 48 4.08 -28.40 -9.10
N ALA A 49 3.09 -28.81 -9.90
CA ALA A 49 2.36 -27.92 -10.80
C ALA A 49 1.71 -26.77 -10.01
N THR A 50 1.01 -27.11 -8.91
CA THR A 50 0.33 -26.13 -8.05
C THR A 50 1.33 -25.15 -7.41
N LYS A 51 2.47 -25.64 -6.93
CA LYS A 51 3.55 -24.78 -6.38
C LYS A 51 4.16 -23.89 -7.45
N GLY A 52 4.35 -24.40 -8.66
CA GLY A 52 4.85 -23.64 -9.80
C GLY A 52 3.92 -22.48 -10.17
N ASP A 53 2.60 -22.74 -10.16
CA ASP A 53 1.58 -21.73 -10.43
C ASP A 53 1.54 -20.65 -9.34
N ILE A 54 1.67 -21.02 -8.06
CA ILE A 54 1.76 -20.06 -6.95
C ILE A 54 2.97 -19.12 -7.14
N LEU A 55 4.15 -19.66 -7.44
CA LEU A 55 5.35 -18.86 -7.70
C LEU A 55 5.23 -17.97 -8.95
N ARG A 56 4.39 -18.36 -9.91
CA ARG A 56 4.07 -17.52 -11.07
C ARG A 56 3.17 -16.36 -10.65
N LEU A 57 2.14 -16.64 -9.86
CA LEU A 57 1.21 -15.64 -9.36
C LEU A 57 1.92 -14.59 -8.49
N GLU A 58 2.81 -15.02 -7.61
CA GLU A 58 3.61 -14.13 -6.75
C GLU A 58 4.47 -13.16 -7.59
N ARG A 59 5.10 -13.66 -8.66
CA ARG A 59 5.87 -12.81 -9.59
C ARG A 59 5.00 -11.81 -10.33
N ASP A 60 3.81 -12.22 -10.77
CA ASP A 60 2.89 -11.34 -11.46
C ASP A 60 2.36 -10.23 -10.53
N ILE A 61 2.11 -10.54 -9.25
CA ILE A 61 1.74 -9.56 -8.23
C ILE A 61 2.86 -8.54 -8.00
N LEU A 62 4.09 -9.01 -7.77
CA LEU A 62 5.25 -8.12 -7.58
C LEU A 62 5.48 -7.19 -8.78
N ARG A 63 5.26 -7.70 -9.99
CA ARG A 63 5.33 -6.90 -11.22
C ARG A 63 4.24 -5.83 -11.25
N LEU A 64 3.01 -6.19 -10.90
CA LEU A 64 1.88 -5.25 -10.85
C LEU A 64 2.11 -4.14 -9.83
N GLU A 65 2.60 -4.48 -8.63
CA GLU A 65 2.97 -3.50 -7.60
C GLU A 65 4.04 -2.52 -8.08
N SER A 66 5.04 -3.01 -8.81
CA SER A 66 6.09 -2.15 -9.37
C SER A 66 5.54 -1.15 -10.39
N HIS A 67 4.65 -1.60 -11.28
CA HIS A 67 3.99 -0.75 -12.27
C HIS A 67 3.08 0.28 -11.59
N PHE A 68 2.38 -0.12 -10.52
CA PHE A 68 1.50 0.79 -9.78
C PHE A 68 2.29 1.89 -9.09
N LYS A 69 3.42 1.56 -8.45
CA LYS A 69 4.33 2.55 -7.84
C LYS A 69 4.89 3.52 -8.86
N GLU A 70 5.27 3.04 -10.05
CA GLU A 70 5.76 3.91 -11.11
C GLU A 70 4.68 4.87 -11.63
N LEU A 71 3.46 4.35 -11.83
CA LEU A 71 2.31 5.16 -12.24
C LEU A 71 1.93 6.22 -11.20
N GLU A 72 1.91 5.83 -9.92
CA GLU A 72 1.64 6.72 -8.81
C GLU A 72 2.68 7.85 -8.76
N LEU A 73 3.97 7.52 -8.83
CA LEU A 73 5.04 8.52 -8.82
C LEU A 73 4.93 9.48 -10.02
N ARG A 74 4.72 8.97 -11.23
CA ARG A 74 4.54 9.81 -12.43
C ARG A 74 3.32 10.71 -12.32
N MET A 75 2.21 10.20 -11.79
CA MET A 75 1.00 10.99 -11.57
C MET A 75 1.23 12.07 -10.52
N VAL A 76 1.83 11.74 -9.37
CA VAL A 76 2.14 12.70 -8.31
C VAL A 76 3.08 13.80 -8.81
N ILE A 77 4.10 13.46 -9.59
CA ILE A 77 5.00 14.45 -10.19
C ILE A 77 4.24 15.34 -11.17
N LYS A 78 3.41 14.75 -12.04
CA LYS A 78 2.65 15.50 -13.06
C LYS A 78 1.59 16.42 -12.43
N THR A 79 0.86 15.94 -11.43
CA THR A 79 -0.14 16.74 -10.71
C THR A 79 0.53 17.83 -9.89
N GLY A 80 1.62 17.53 -9.19
CA GLY A 80 2.43 18.52 -8.46
C GLY A 80 2.95 19.63 -9.38
N ALA A 81 3.49 19.26 -10.55
CA ALA A 81 3.96 20.22 -11.55
C ALA A 81 2.83 21.10 -12.11
N MET A 82 1.64 20.53 -12.37
CA MET A 82 0.48 21.30 -12.82
C MET A 82 0.00 22.30 -11.76
N ILE A 83 -0.05 21.90 -10.48
CA ILE A 83 -0.45 22.77 -9.37
C ILE A 83 0.55 23.92 -9.23
N LEU A 84 1.86 23.62 -9.19
CA LEU A 84 2.91 24.63 -9.11
C LEU A 84 2.89 25.58 -10.30
N GLY A 85 2.70 25.06 -11.51
CA GLY A 85 2.58 25.87 -12.72
C GLY A 85 1.36 26.80 -12.70
N GLY A 86 0.20 26.29 -12.25
CA GLY A 86 -1.02 27.08 -12.12
C GLY A 86 -0.90 28.19 -11.08
N ILE A 87 -0.36 27.90 -9.89
CA ILE A 87 -0.11 28.91 -8.85
C ILE A 87 0.89 29.96 -9.35
N GLY A 88 1.98 29.53 -10.00
CA GLY A 88 2.98 30.44 -10.58
C GLY A 88 2.37 31.38 -11.62
N LEU A 89 1.50 30.85 -12.48
CA LEU A 89 0.77 31.66 -13.47
C LEU A 89 -0.14 32.70 -12.79
N LEU A 90 -0.98 32.27 -11.84
CA LEU A 90 -1.86 33.17 -11.09
C LEU A 90 -1.09 34.26 -10.34
N PHE A 91 0.00 33.90 -9.67
CA PHE A 91 0.84 34.85 -8.96
C PHE A 91 1.50 35.87 -9.91
N GLY A 92 1.97 35.41 -11.07
CA GLY A 92 2.47 36.29 -12.13
C GLY A 92 1.44 37.33 -12.56
N LEU A 93 0.19 36.91 -12.78
CA LEU A 93 -0.91 37.82 -13.13
C LEU A 93 -1.23 38.79 -11.97
N MET A 94 -1.39 38.30 -10.75
CA MET A 94 -1.68 39.14 -9.57
C MET A 94 -0.59 40.18 -9.32
N ARG A 95 0.68 39.81 -9.51
CA ARG A 95 1.84 40.68 -9.30
C ARG A 95 1.84 41.91 -10.21
N THR A 96 1.30 41.76 -11.43
CA THR A 96 1.19 42.86 -12.41
C THR A 96 0.01 43.79 -12.14
N TRP A 97 -0.83 43.52 -11.14
CA TRP A 97 -1.95 44.37 -10.78
C TRP A 97 -1.54 45.41 -9.72
N PRO A 98 -1.47 46.72 -10.05
CA PRO A 98 -1.30 47.75 -9.04
C PRO A 98 -2.58 47.85 -8.22
N LEU A 99 -2.55 47.37 -6.96
CA LEU A 99 -3.64 47.66 -6.04
C LEU A 99 -3.65 49.19 -5.81
N PRO A 100 -4.75 49.91 -6.10
CA PRO A 100 -4.90 51.27 -5.60
C PRO A 100 -5.05 51.15 -4.08
N VAL A 101 -3.96 51.41 -3.35
CA VAL A 101 -4.04 51.58 -1.91
C VAL A 101 -4.86 52.84 -1.69
N GLN A 102 -6.14 52.67 -1.43
CA GLN A 102 -7.03 53.77 -1.10
C GLN A 102 -6.62 54.24 0.30
N TYR A 103 -5.77 55.28 0.33
CA TYR A 103 -5.36 55.94 1.55
C TYR A 103 -6.62 56.53 2.21
N VAL A 104 -7.12 55.85 3.24
CA VAL A 104 -8.13 56.41 4.14
C VAL A 104 -7.37 57.30 5.11
N PRO A 105 -7.54 58.64 5.08
CA PRO A 105 -6.86 59.51 6.01
C PRO A 105 -7.29 59.17 7.45
N PRO A 106 -6.37 59.25 8.43
CA PRO A 106 -6.74 59.08 9.83
C PRO A 106 -7.81 60.11 10.19
N LEU A 107 -8.93 59.64 10.75
CA LEU A 107 -10.00 60.49 11.24
C LEU A 107 -9.39 61.52 12.19
N ALA A 108 -9.60 62.80 11.88
CA ALA A 108 -9.26 63.89 12.77
C ALA A 108 -9.81 63.56 14.16
N THR A 109 -8.92 63.63 15.14
CA THR A 109 -9.14 63.47 16.57
C THR A 109 -10.54 63.92 16.97
N GLN A 110 -11.45 62.96 17.21
CA GLN A 110 -12.63 63.20 18.01
C GLN A 110 -12.13 63.61 19.39
N GLU A 111 -12.19 64.91 19.68
CA GLU A 111 -11.93 65.45 21.00
C GLU A 111 -12.80 64.71 22.01
N LYS A 112 -12.14 64.04 22.96
CA LYS A 112 -12.79 63.49 24.14
C LYS A 112 -13.39 64.63 24.95
N HIS A 113 -14.66 64.96 24.70
CA HIS A 113 -15.48 65.64 25.69
C HIS A 113 -15.82 64.63 26.80
N THR A 114 -14.88 64.53 27.75
CA THR A 114 -15.13 64.04 29.10
C THR A 114 -16.16 64.95 29.75
N THR A 115 -17.30 64.40 30.16
CA THR A 115 -18.03 64.83 31.35
C THR A 115 -18.72 63.62 31.99
N ALA A 116 -18.23 63.28 33.18
CA ALA A 116 -18.65 62.23 34.08
C ALA A 116 -20.05 62.50 34.70
N PRO A 117 -20.72 61.50 35.32
CA PRO A 117 -22.06 61.66 35.90
C PRO A 117 -22.06 62.52 37.17
N PRO A 118 -23.20 63.17 37.53
CA PRO A 118 -23.26 64.07 38.67
C PRO A 118 -23.19 63.31 40.02
N THR A 119 -22.21 63.69 40.83
CA THR A 119 -22.09 63.30 42.26
C THR A 119 -22.97 64.23 43.12
N PRO A 120 -23.70 63.71 44.13
CA PRO A 120 -24.64 64.51 44.91
C PRO A 120 -23.95 65.48 45.88
N ALA A 121 -24.59 66.64 46.06
CA ALA A 121 -24.13 67.78 46.84
C ALA A 121 -23.84 67.45 48.31
N GLN A 122 -22.68 67.90 48.81
CA GLN A 122 -22.42 68.09 50.24
C GLN A 122 -22.32 69.59 50.56
N PRO A 123 -22.86 70.04 51.71
CA PRO A 123 -23.04 71.45 52.05
C PRO A 123 -21.75 72.11 52.54
N SER A 124 -21.60 73.38 52.17
CA SER A 124 -20.50 74.27 52.52
C SER A 124 -20.47 74.61 54.02
N VAL A 125 -19.34 74.34 54.66
CA VAL A 125 -18.92 75.01 55.90
C VAL A 125 -17.69 75.85 55.55
N SER A 126 -17.86 77.16 55.46
CA SER A 126 -16.76 78.14 55.41
C SER A 126 -16.76 78.93 56.72
N LEU A 127 -15.74 78.67 57.54
CA LEU A 127 -15.38 79.44 58.72
C LEU A 127 -14.45 80.59 58.30
N SER A 128 -14.79 81.80 58.73
CA SER A 128 -13.92 82.91 59.15
C SER A 128 -12.61 83.21 58.41
N ARG A 129 -12.51 84.41 57.83
CA ARG A 129 -11.75 85.53 58.42
C ARG A 129 -12.13 86.88 57.80
#